data_AF-X1PAS3-F1
#
_entry.id   AF-X1PAS3-F1
#
_cell.length_a   1.000
_cell.length_b   1.000
_cell.length_c   1.000
_cell.angle_alpha   90.00
_cell.angle_beta   90.00
_cell.angle_gamma   90.00
#
_symmetry.space_group_name_H-M   'P 1'
#
loop_
_entity.id
_entity.type
_entity.pdbx_description
1 polymer ?
#
loop_
_entity_poly.entity_id
_entity_poly.type
_entity_poly.pdbx_seq_one_letter_code
_entity_poly.pdbx_strand_id
1 'polypeptide(L)'
;MAEFLQFTVTGITVGMVYALIGLSFALIWKSSGVANLALGGLVLIFSWFTYAMTVQAGLPYWIALPLVILFAQLHYLGEANNYRVIIVS
;
A
#
# COMPACT_ATOMS: atom_id res chain seq x y z
N MET A 1 -23.43 3.38 25.64
CA MET A 1 -23.58 4.30 24.47
C MET A 1 -22.24 4.59 23.80
N ALA A 2 -21.19 4.96 24.55
CA ALA A 2 -19.86 5.23 23.99
C ALA A 2 -19.26 4.05 23.19
N GLU A 3 -19.37 2.82 23.70
CA GLU A 3 -18.83 1.63 23.02
C GLU A 3 -19.51 1.33 21.68
N PHE A 4 -20.84 1.52 21.60
CA PHE A 4 -21.58 1.34 20.34
C PHE A 4 -21.07 2.33 19.28
N LEU A 5 -20.95 3.61 19.63
CA LEU A 5 -20.41 4.63 18.73
C LEU A 5 -18.96 4.32 18.33
N GLN A 6 -18.12 3.88 19.28
CA GLN A 6 -16.73 3.52 19.02
C GLN A 6 -16.60 2.35 18.03
N PHE A 7 -17.39 1.29 18.20
CA PHE A 7 -17.38 0.16 17.28
C PHE A 7 -17.91 0.54 15.90
N THR A 8 -18.96 1.37 15.81
CA THR A 8 -19.46 1.88 14.53
C THR A 8 -18.39 2.70 13.80
N VAL A 9 -17.76 3.66 14.47
CA VAL A 9 -16.71 4.51 13.86
C VAL A 9 -15.50 3.67 13.44
N THR A 10 -15.07 2.74 14.29
CA THR A 10 -13.95 1.84 13.98
C THR A 10 -14.29 0.94 12.78
N GLY A 11 -15.50 0.38 12.76
CA GLY A 11 -15.99 -0.46 11.66
C GLY A 11 -16.06 0.30 10.34
N ILE A 12 -16.57 1.53 10.35
CA ILE A 12 -16.59 2.40 9.16
C ILE A 12 -15.17 2.71 8.69
N THR A 13 -14.27 3.06 9.61
CA THR A 13 -12.88 3.39 9.29
C THR A 13 -12.18 2.20 8.62
N VAL A 14 -12.32 1.00 9.18
CA VAL A 14 -11.76 -0.23 8.60
C VAL A 14 -12.42 -0.56 7.26
N GLY A 15 -13.75 -0.40 7.14
CA GLY A 15 -14.48 -0.61 5.90
C GLY A 15 -14.05 0.34 4.77
N MET A 16 -13.77 1.60 5.08
CA MET A 16 -13.23 2.57 4.13
C MET A 16 -11.86 2.16 3.58
N VAL A 17 -10.98 1.63 4.43
CA VAL A 17 -9.67 1.13 3.99
C VAL A 17 -9.83 -0.02 3.00
N TYR A 18 -10.69 -1.00 3.29
CA TYR A 18 -10.93 -2.10 2.37
C TYR A 18 -11.62 -1.65 1.06
N ALA A 19 -12.52 -0.68 1.12
CA ALA A 19 -13.14 -0.09 -0.07
C ALA A 19 -12.10 0.60 -0.97
N LEU A 20 -11.14 1.33 -0.40
CA LEU A 20 -10.04 1.98 -1.14
C LEU A 20 -9.10 0.96 -1.80
N ILE A 21 -8.84 -0.17 -1.13
CA ILE A 21 -8.06 -1.27 -1.72
C ILE A 21 -8.81 -1.84 -2.93
N GLY A 22 -10.12 -2.10 -2.80
CA GLY A 22 -10.95 -2.56 -3.92
C GLY A 22 -10.99 -1.56 -5.08
N LEU A 23 -11.10 -0.27 -4.78
CA LEU A 23 -11.05 0.81 -5.77
C LEU A 23 -9.73 0.80 -6.57
N SER A 24 -8.61 0.54 -5.91
CA SER A 24 -7.29 0.46 -6.56
C SER A 24 -7.23 -0.66 -7.61
N PHE A 25 -7.80 -1.83 -7.30
CA PHE A 25 -7.93 -2.92 -8.27
C PHE A 25 -8.83 -2.54 -9.45
N ALA A 26 -9.97 -1.90 -9.18
CA ALA A 26 -10.90 -1.47 -10.23
C ALA A 26 -10.27 -0.45 -11.19
N LEU A 27 -9.47 0.49 -10.66
CA LEU A 27 -8.76 1.49 -11.47
C LEU A 27 -7.74 0.85 -12.42
N ILE A 28 -7.00 -0.15 -11.96
CA ILE A 28 -5.96 -0.81 -12.76
C ILE A 28 -6.57 -1.69 -13.84
N TRP A 29 -7.66 -2.39 -13.53
CA TRP A 29 -8.41 -3.12 -14.54
C TRP A 29 -8.90 -2.17 -15.64
N LYS A 30 -9.41 -0.99 -15.25
CA LYS A 30 -9.90 0.02 -16.20
C LYS A 30 -8.79 0.62 -17.07
N SER A 31 -7.58 0.79 -16.55
CA SER A 31 -6.46 1.38 -17.31
C SER A 31 -5.74 0.37 -18.19
N SER A 32 -5.59 -0.88 -17.74
CA SER A 32 -4.72 -1.86 -18.38
C SER A 32 -5.47 -2.95 -19.14
N GLY A 33 -6.77 -3.17 -18.85
CA GLY A 33 -7.56 -4.26 -19.44
C GLY A 33 -7.12 -5.67 -19.03
N VAL A 34 -6.14 -5.77 -18.10
CA VAL A 34 -5.55 -7.02 -17.61
C VAL A 34 -5.49 -6.96 -16.08
N ALA A 35 -5.85 -8.08 -15.43
CA ALA A 35 -5.73 -8.19 -13.97
C ALA A 35 -4.25 -8.24 -13.56
N ASN A 36 -3.83 -7.26 -12.76
CA ASN A 36 -2.50 -7.27 -12.16
C ASN A 36 -2.51 -8.13 -10.88
N LEU A 37 -2.07 -9.39 -11.00
CA LEU A 37 -1.96 -10.33 -9.89
C LEU A 37 -0.80 -10.01 -8.92
N ALA A 38 0.17 -9.18 -9.32
CA ALA A 38 1.25 -8.73 -8.44
C ALA A 38 0.80 -7.66 -7.45
N LEU A 39 -0.36 -7.04 -7.66
CA LEU A 39 -0.84 -5.94 -6.82
C LEU A 39 -1.12 -6.37 -5.38
N GLY A 40 -1.68 -7.57 -5.19
CA GLY A 40 -1.92 -8.10 -3.84
C GLY A 40 -0.62 -8.24 -3.04
N GLY A 41 0.44 -8.77 -3.69
CA GLY A 41 1.76 -8.89 -3.09
C GLY A 41 2.38 -7.53 -2.72
N LEU A 42 2.25 -6.54 -3.61
CA LEU A 42 2.73 -5.17 -3.36
C LEU A 42 2.03 -4.53 -2.15
N VAL A 43 0.71 -4.63 -2.05
CA VAL A 43 -0.05 -4.09 -0.90
C VAL A 43 0.41 -4.74 0.42
N LEU A 44 0.71 -6.03 0.41
CA LEU A 44 1.14 -6.77 1.60
C LEU A 44 2.55 -6.34 2.03
N ILE A 45 3.48 -6.16 1.09
CA ILE A 45 4.84 -5.68 1.37
C ILE A 45 4.82 -4.25 1.93
N PHE A 46 4.05 -3.35 1.33
CA PHE A 46 3.97 -1.95 1.81
C PHE A 46 3.29 -1.85 3.19
N SER A 47 2.25 -2.64 3.44
CA SER A 47 1.58 -2.64 4.76
C SER A 47 2.50 -3.21 5.84
N TRP A 48 3.23 -4.28 5.56
CA TRP A 48 4.24 -4.83 6.47
C TRP A 48 5.35 -3.81 6.77
N PHE A 49 5.87 -3.14 5.75
CA PHE A 49 6.91 -2.13 5.92
C PHE A 49 6.43 -0.95 6.79
N THR A 50 5.19 -0.49 6.57
CA THR A 50 4.56 0.54 7.42
C THR A 50 4.41 0.07 8.87
N TYR A 51 4.01 -1.18 9.07
CA TYR A 51 3.91 -1.79 10.41
C TYR A 51 5.29 -1.89 11.07
N ALA A 52 6.32 -2.32 10.36
CA ALA A 52 7.68 -2.40 10.88
C ALA A 52 8.21 -1.02 11.31
N MET A 53 7.98 0.01 10.49
CA MET A 53 8.37 1.40 10.81
C MET A 53 7.62 1.94 12.03
N THR A 54 6.32 1.68 12.14
CA THR A 54 5.48 2.26 13.20
C THR A 54 5.62 1.50 14.52
N VAL A 55 5.65 0.17 14.48
CA VAL A 55 5.60 -0.69 15.68
C VAL A 55 6.98 -1.17 16.11
N GLN A 56 7.84 -1.61 15.19
CA GLN A 56 9.17 -2.14 15.57
C GLN A 56 10.18 -1.02 15.77
N ALA A 57 10.16 0.00 14.91
CA ALA A 57 11.05 1.15 15.02
C ALA A 57 10.44 2.32 15.83
N GLY A 58 9.20 2.18 16.30
CA GLY A 58 8.54 3.14 17.19
C GLY A 58 8.35 4.54 16.60
N LEU A 59 8.43 4.70 15.28
CA LEU A 59 8.31 6.00 14.65
C LEU A 59 6.85 6.50 14.69
N PRO A 60 6.64 7.81 14.88
CA PRO A 60 5.32 8.39 14.77
C PRO A 60 4.79 8.22 13.34
N TYR A 61 3.48 7.99 13.22
CA TYR A 61 2.79 7.74 11.96
C TYR A 61 3.07 8.83 10.89
N TRP A 62 3.22 10.08 11.34
CA TRP A 62 3.55 11.23 10.49
C TRP A 62 4.91 11.13 9.78
N ILE A 63 5.88 10.42 10.37
CA ILE A 63 7.20 10.19 9.77
C ILE A 63 7.21 8.86 9.02
N ALA A 64 6.49 7.84 9.52
CA ALA A 64 6.40 6.54 8.86
C ALA A 64 5.76 6.64 7.45
N LEU A 65 4.71 7.45 7.29
CA LEU A 65 4.02 7.66 6.01
C LEU A 65 4.95 8.11 4.86
N PRO A 66 5.67 9.24 4.98
CA PRO A 66 6.57 9.68 3.91
C PRO A 66 7.72 8.70 3.67
N LEU A 67 8.19 7.99 4.70
CA LEU A 67 9.24 6.98 4.55
C LEU A 67 8.79 5.76 3.76
N VAL A 68 7.54 5.31 3.95
CA VAL A 68 6.92 4.24 3.16
C VAL A 68 6.76 4.66 1.71
N ILE A 69 6.35 5.91 1.45
CA ILE A 69 6.25 6.45 0.08
C ILE A 69 7.61 6.48 -0.60
N LEU A 70 8.67 6.91 0.12
CA LEU A 70 10.04 6.89 -0.39
C LEU A 70 10.51 5.46 -0.69
N PHE A 71 10.19 4.50 0.18
CA PHE A 71 10.52 3.08 -0.02
C PHE A 71 9.80 2.51 -1.26
N ALA A 72 8.53 2.85 -1.47
CA ALA A 72 7.78 2.49 -2.67
C ALA A 72 8.41 3.06 -3.95
N GLN A 73 8.84 4.31 -3.91
CA GLN A 73 9.51 4.96 -5.04
C GLN A 73 10.87 4.30 -5.34
N LEU A 74 11.65 3.95 -4.31
CA LEU A 74 12.93 3.26 -4.44
C LEU A 74 12.76 1.86 -5.05
N HIS A 75 11.77 1.09 -4.58
CA HIS A 75 11.48 -0.23 -5.12
C HIS A 75 11.10 -0.14 -6.62
N TYR A 76 10.26 0.83 -6.99
CA TYR A 76 9.92 1.06 -8.39
C TYR A 76 11.13 1.46 -9.25
N LEU A 77 12.04 2.30 -8.73
CA LEU A 77 13.28 2.64 -9.44
C LEU A 77 14.20 1.43 -9.64
N GLY A 78 14.29 0.54 -8.65
CA GLY A 78 15.05 -0.71 -8.76
C GLY A 78 14.52 -1.60 -9.88
N GLU A 79 13.20 -1.78 -9.94
CA GLU A 79 12.54 -2.55 -10.99
C GLU A 79 12.73 -1.90 -12.37
N ALA A 80 12.56 -0.57 -12.47
CA ALA A 80 12.76 0.20 -13.70
C ALA A 80 14.19 0.09 -14.24
N ASN A 81 15.19 0.03 -13.36
CA ASN A 81 16.58 -0.14 -13.76
C ASN A 81 16.85 -1.55 -14.30
N ASN A 82 16.16 -2.56 -13.76
CA ASN A 82 16.28 -3.95 -14.21
C ASN A 82 15.72 -4.14 -15.63
N TYR A 83 14.62 -3.49 -15.98
CA TYR A 83 14.07 -3.53 -17.34
C TYR A 83 14.96 -2.81 -18.38
N ARG A 84 15.72 -1.78 -17.97
CA ARG A 84 16.67 -1.11 -18.87
C ARG A 84 17.88 -1.97 -19.20
N VAL A 85 18.33 -2.83 -18.27
CA VAL A 85 19.44 -3.77 -18.51
C VAL A 85 19.02 -4.86 -19.51
N ILE A 86 17.79 -5.36 -19.42
CA ILE A 86 17.30 -6.46 -20.28
C ILE A 86 17.08 -6.02 -21.74
N ILE A 87 16.74 -4.74 -21.99
CA ILE A 87 16.46 -4.24 -23.37
C ILE A 87 17.73 -3.75 -24.08
N VAL A 88 18.82 -3.52 -23.34
CA VAL A 88 20.11 -3.04 -23.87
C VAL A 88 21.18 -4.15 -23.90
N SER A 89 20.82 -5.38 -23.48
CA SER A 89 21.63 -6.60 -23.61
C SER A 89 21.18 -7.41 -24.83
#